data_AF-A0A920S3D9-F1
#
_entry.id   AF-A0A920S3D9-F1
#
_cell.length_a   1.000
_cell.length_b   1.000
_cell.length_c   1.000
_cell.angle_alpha   90.00
_cell.angle_beta   90.00
_cell.angle_gamma   90.00
#
_symmetry.space_group_name_H-M   'P 1'
#
loop_
_entity.id
_entity.type
_entity.pdbx_description
1 polymer ?
#
loop_
_entity_poly.entity_id
_entity_poly.type
_entity_poly.pdbx_seq_one_letter_code
_entity_poly.pdbx_strand_id
1 'polypeptide(L)' 'MGSRKTWPWDNCFCYFEGPDSFVLEFTSELIEVSDGDEWTPKEWIPGPENANVWGTGGRTEKAIKTYVRQKV' A
#
# COMPACT_ATOMS: atom_id res chain seq x y z
N MET A 1 10.12 5.13 -8.93
CA MET A 1 9.47 4.40 -7.82
C MET A 1 9.89 5.13 -6.55
N GLY A 2 8.93 5.69 -5.80
CA GLY A 2 9.21 6.43 -4.57
C GLY A 2 8.54 5.72 -3.39
N SER A 3 9.14 5.85 -2.22
CA SER A 3 8.54 5.47 -0.95
C SER A 3 7.24 6.25 -0.71
N ARG A 4 6.28 5.60 -0.08
CA ARG A 4 4.93 6.11 0.17
C ARG A 4 4.49 5.71 1.58
N LYS A 5 3.43 6.31 2.10
CA LYS A 5 2.87 5.94 3.40
C LYS A 5 1.36 5.72 3.32
N THR A 6 0.82 4.70 3.99
CA THR A 6 -0.62 4.36 3.88
C THR A 6 -1.44 4.81 5.09
N TRP A 7 -2.70 5.15 4.82
CA TRP A 7 -3.75 5.38 5.81
C TRP A 7 -3.91 4.21 6.80
N PRO A 8 -4.22 3.03 6.24
CA PRO A 8 -4.70 1.88 7.02
C PRO A 8 -3.69 1.25 7.96
N TRP A 9 -2.40 1.34 7.63
CA TRP A 9 -1.35 0.57 8.29
C TRP A 9 -0.20 1.44 8.80
N ASP A 10 -0.26 2.75 8.53
CA ASP A 10 0.75 3.78 8.83
C ASP A 10 2.18 3.47 8.35
N ASN A 11 2.32 2.45 7.50
CA ASN A 11 3.60 1.93 7.04
C ASN A 11 4.20 2.76 5.91
N CYS A 12 5.52 2.87 5.88
CA CYS A 12 6.26 3.25 4.69
C CYS A 12 6.34 2.05 3.73
N PHE A 13 6.10 2.25 2.43
CA PHE A 13 6.09 1.17 1.45
C PHE A 13 6.65 1.55 0.08
N CYS A 14 7.13 0.55 -0.66
CA CYS A 14 7.51 0.65 -2.07
C CYS A 14 7.20 -0.66 -2.81
N TYR A 15 6.78 -0.57 -4.07
CA TYR A 15 6.51 -1.72 -4.93
C TYR A 15 7.55 -1.86 -6.04
N PHE A 16 7.95 -3.10 -6.33
CA PHE A 16 8.84 -3.46 -7.43
C PHE A 16 8.23 -4.59 -8.27
N GLU A 17 8.35 -4.49 -9.59
CA GLU A 17 7.95 -5.57 -10.52
C GLU A 17 9.18 -6.41 -10.85
N GLY A 18 9.12 -7.71 -10.55
CA GLY A 18 10.16 -8.67 -10.90
C GLY A 18 10.05 -9.13 -12.36
N PRO A 19 11.09 -9.79 -12.90
CA PRO A 19 11.13 -10.25 -14.29
C PRO A 19 9.99 -11.21 -14.65
N ASP A 20 9.50 -11.98 -13.68
CA ASP A 20 8.41 -12.96 -13.86
C ASP A 20 7.02 -12.35 -13.64
N SER A 21 6.88 -11.02 -13.72
CA SER A 21 5.63 -10.28 -13.50
C SER A 21 5.04 -10.38 -12.09
N PHE A 22 5.80 -10.88 -11.11
CA PHE A 22 5.45 -10.74 -9.70
C PHE A 22 5.69 -9.32 -9.21
N VAL A 23 4.85 -8.86 -8.27
CA VAL A 23 5.02 -7.57 -7.60
C VAL A 23 5.42 -7.81 -6.16
N LEU A 24 6.55 -7.23 -5.74
CA LEU A 24 7.05 -7.29 -4.37
C LEU A 24 6.75 -5.97 -3.66
N GLU A 25 6.32 -6.06 -2.41
CA GLU A 25 6.22 -4.93 -1.49
C GLU A 25 7.39 -4.95 -0.52
N PHE A 26 8.11 -3.83 -0.43
CA PHE A 26 9.03 -3.56 0.67
C PHE A 26 8.35 -2.57 1.60
N THR A 27 8.23 -2.93 2.87
CA THR A 27 7.46 -2.18 3.86
C THR A 27 8.23 -2.03 5.17
N SER A 28 8.02 -0.93 5.88
CA SER A 28 8.55 -0.68 7.23
C SER A 28 7.56 0.13 8.05
N GLU A 29 7.73 0.14 9.38
CA GLU A 29 6.89 0.93 10.30
C GLU A 29 5.40 0.53 10.24
N LEU A 30 5.13 -0.75 9.97
CA LEU A 30 3.79 -1.31 10.10
C LEU A 30 3.36 -1.22 11.56
N ILE A 31 2.15 -0.73 11.82
CA ILE A 31 1.61 -0.68 13.18
C ILE A 31 1.63 -2.08 13.81
N GLU A 32 2.04 -2.14 15.08
CA GLU A 32 1.86 -3.31 15.90
C GLU A 32 0.53 -3.17 16.64
N VAL A 33 -0.26 -4.24 16.59
CA VAL A 33 -1.53 -4.34 17.30
C VAL A 33 -1.34 -5.37 18.39
N SER A 34 -1.57 -4.99 19.64
CA SER A 34 -1.59 -5.93 20.77
C SER A 34 -2.77 -6.89 20.63
N ASP A 35 -2.55 -8.17 20.95
CA ASP A 35 -3.62 -9.16 21.00
C ASP A 35 -4.62 -8.79 22.11
N GLY A 36 -5.90 -8.59 21.77
CA GLY A 36 -6.98 -8.32 22.74
C GLY A 36 -8.01 -7.26 22.31
N ASP A 37 -8.75 -6.74 23.28
CA ASP A 37 -9.89 -5.81 23.09
C ASP A 37 -9.49 -4.34 22.84
N GLU A 38 -8.20 -4.02 22.81
CA GLU A 38 -7.73 -2.61 22.77
C GLU A 38 -7.70 -2.00 21.37
N TRP A 39 -7.71 -2.82 20.32
CA TRP A 39 -7.67 -2.33 18.94
C TRP A 39 -9.02 -2.44 18.25
N THR A 40 -9.57 -1.30 17.84
CA THR A 40 -10.82 -1.23 17.09
C THR A 40 -10.52 -1.13 15.59
N PRO A 41 -11.02 -2.07 14.76
CA PRO A 41 -10.93 -1.98 13.31
C PRO A 41 -11.55 -0.68 12.80
N LYS A 42 -10.91 -0.05 11.81
CA LYS A 42 -11.42 1.17 11.16
C LYS A 42 -11.77 0.90 9.71
N GLU A 43 -12.84 1.55 9.24
CA GLU A 43 -13.19 1.58 7.83
C GLU A 43 -12.52 2.76 7.13
N TRP A 44 -11.97 2.50 5.96
CA TRP A 44 -11.31 3.50 5.14
C TRP A 44 -12.05 3.65 3.82
N ILE A 45 -12.45 4.87 3.49
CA ILE A 45 -13.03 5.17 2.19
C ILE A 45 -11.92 5.02 1.14
N PRO A 46 -12.11 4.21 0.07
CA PRO A 46 -11.12 4.10 -0.98
C PRO A 46 -10.87 5.45 -1.67
N GLY A 47 -9.61 5.87 -1.72
CA GLY A 47 -9.22 7.13 -2.34
C GLY A 47 -7.70 7.35 -2.33
N PRO A 48 -7.16 8.20 -3.22
CA PRO A 48 -5.72 8.48 -3.29
C PRO A 48 -5.13 8.99 -1.96
N GLU A 49 -5.92 9.73 -1.18
CA GLU A 49 -5.57 10.28 0.12
C GLU A 49 -5.31 9.20 1.18
N ASN A 50 -6.04 8.09 1.14
CA ASN A 50 -5.85 6.97 2.07
C ASN A 50 -4.84 5.94 1.54
N ALA A 51 -4.64 5.89 0.22
CA ALA A 51 -3.71 4.97 -0.43
C ALA A 51 -2.24 5.45 -0.41
N ASN A 52 -2.01 6.76 -0.35
CA ASN A 52 -0.67 7.36 -0.31
C ASN A 52 -0.70 8.76 0.31
N VAL A 53 -0.44 8.85 1.62
CA VAL A 53 -0.52 10.11 2.37
C VAL A 53 0.61 11.09 2.02
N TRP A 54 1.70 10.63 1.40
CA TRP A 54 2.79 11.50 0.95
C TRP A 54 2.52 12.13 -0.41
N GLY A 55 1.51 11.67 -1.16
CA GLY A 55 1.15 12.23 -2.47
C GLY A 55 2.23 12.13 -3.56
N THR A 56 3.34 11.41 -3.29
CA THR A 56 4.50 11.33 -4.18
C THR A 56 4.71 9.91 -4.75
N GLY A 57 5.62 9.77 -5.71
CA GLY A 57 6.05 8.46 -6.20
C GLY A 57 5.03 7.72 -7.08
N GLY A 58 4.19 8.43 -7.84
CA GLY A 58 3.11 7.90 -8.68
C GLY A 58 3.43 6.59 -9.44
N ARG A 59 2.41 5.74 -9.61
CA ARG A 59 2.53 4.50 -10.38
C ARG A 59 2.91 4.84 -11.82
N THR A 60 3.84 4.08 -12.41
CA THR A 60 3.94 4.05 -13.88
C THR A 60 2.66 3.41 -14.43
N GLU A 61 2.21 3.83 -15.62
CA GLU A 61 1.00 3.27 -16.27
C GLU A 61 1.02 1.74 -16.36
N LYS A 62 2.22 1.15 -16.47
CA LYS A 62 2.46 -0.30 -16.43
C LYS A 62 2.02 -0.94 -15.11
N ALA A 63 2.40 -0.35 -13.97
CA ALA A 63 2.04 -0.85 -12.65
C ALA A 63 0.54 -0.75 -12.34
N ILE A 64 -0.16 0.23 -12.93
CA ILE A 64 -1.63 0.36 -12.81
C ILE A 64 -2.33 -0.81 -13.51
N LYS A 65 -1.89 -1.16 -14.73
CA LYS A 65 -2.51 -2.23 -15.53
C LYS A 65 -2.38 -3.62 -14.89
N THR A 66 -1.27 -3.91 -14.22
CA THR A 66 -1.05 -5.21 -13.53
C THR A 66 -1.95 -5.36 -12.29
N TYR A 67 -2.16 -4.28 -11.53
CA TYR A 67 -2.95 -4.31 -10.29
C TYR A 67 -4.46 -4.46 -10.54
N VAL A 68 -4.99 -3.83 -11.59
CA VAL A 68 -6.43 -3.91 -11.95
C VAL A 68 -6.81 -5.31 -12.41
N ARG A 69 -5.89 -6.06 -13.02
CA ARG A 69 -6.14 -7.41 -13.54
C ARG A 69 -6.32 -8.47 -12.45
N GLN A 70 -5.92 -8.20 -11.21
CA GLN A 70 -6.07 -9.11 -10.06
C GLN A 70 -7.34 -8.84 -9.23
N LYS A 71 -8.16 -7.85 -9.62
CA LYS A 71 -9.38 -7.44 -8.90
C LYS A 71 -10.67 -7.75 -9.69
N VAL A 72 -10.59 -8.57 -10.75
CA VAL A 72 -11.73 -9.05 -11.56
C VAL A 72 -11.83 -10.56 -11.48
#